data_AF-A0A1Y1MQ41-F1
#
_entry.id   AF-A0A1Y1MQ41-F1
#
_cell.length_a   1.000
_cell.length_b   1.000
_cell.length_c   1.000
_cell.angle_alpha   90.00
_cell.angle_beta   90.00
_cell.angle_gamma   90.00
#
_symmetry.space_group_name_H-M   'P 1'
#
loop_
_entity.id
_entity.type
_entity.pdbx_description
1 polymer ?
#
loop_
_entity_poly.entity_id
_entity_poly.type
_entity_poly.pdbx_seq_one_letter_code
_entity_poly.pdbx_strand_id
1 'polypeptide(L)'
;WIKYVTQDLSVSPAYDARFWNPPKADKYEFKHKRPSKPGSVRVYEAHVGISTPEQRVATYKEFTQNMLPRIKDLGYNTIQLMAVMEHAYYASFGYQVNNFFAASSRYGPPEDLKELVDTAHAMGISVLLDVVHSHASKNVLDGINEFDGTDHQYFHGGGKGRHDQW
;
A
#
# COMPACT_ATOMS: atom_id res chain seq x y z
N TRP A 1 -14.82 -5.23 -3.15
CA TRP A 1 -13.95 -5.11 -1.95
C TRP A 1 -12.82 -6.14 -1.96
N ILE A 2 -11.99 -6.13 -3.00
CA ILE A 2 -10.90 -7.09 -3.17
C ILE A 2 -9.74 -6.77 -2.22
N LYS A 3 -8.99 -7.78 -1.77
CA LYS A 3 -7.85 -7.62 -0.85
C LYS A 3 -6.48 -7.74 -1.52
N TYR A 4 -6.46 -8.20 -2.77
CA TYR A 4 -5.25 -8.37 -3.55
C TYR A 4 -5.60 -8.41 -5.04
N VAL A 5 -4.81 -7.72 -5.83
CA VAL A 5 -4.90 -7.74 -7.29
C VAL A 5 -3.51 -8.00 -7.86
N THR A 6 -3.40 -8.37 -9.12
CA THR A 6 -2.10 -8.47 -9.80
C THR A 6 -2.25 -8.08 -11.25
N GLN A 7 -1.17 -7.69 -11.89
CA GLN A 7 -1.15 -7.33 -13.31
C GLN A 7 -0.16 -8.25 -14.05
N ASP A 8 -0.62 -8.80 -15.17
CA ASP A 8 0.24 -9.48 -16.14
C ASP A 8 0.23 -8.68 -17.44
N LEU A 9 1.29 -7.91 -17.66
CA LEU A 9 1.42 -7.02 -18.82
C LEU A 9 1.53 -7.79 -20.15
N SER A 10 1.82 -9.09 -20.12
CA SER A 10 1.79 -9.92 -21.33
C SER A 10 0.35 -10.24 -21.78
N VAL A 11 -0.63 -10.08 -20.88
CA VAL A 11 -2.05 -10.37 -21.12
C VAL A 11 -2.87 -9.09 -21.23
N SER A 12 -2.75 -8.18 -20.28
CA SER A 12 -3.59 -6.97 -20.21
C SER A 12 -2.91 -5.85 -19.41
N PRO A 13 -3.12 -4.57 -19.77
CA PRO A 13 -2.75 -3.45 -18.90
C PRO A 13 -3.67 -3.33 -17.67
N ALA A 14 -4.82 -4.01 -17.61
CA ALA A 14 -5.69 -3.99 -16.44
C ALA A 14 -5.23 -4.97 -15.36
N TYR A 15 -5.68 -4.75 -14.13
CA TYR A 15 -5.44 -5.65 -13.01
C TYR A 15 -6.51 -6.75 -12.91
N ASP A 16 -6.09 -7.94 -12.50
CA ASP A 16 -6.96 -9.04 -12.11
C ASP A 16 -7.21 -9.08 -10.61
N ALA A 17 -8.46 -9.30 -10.22
CA ALA A 17 -8.81 -9.62 -8.83
C ALA A 17 -8.27 -11.00 -8.43
N ARG A 18 -7.54 -11.05 -7.31
CA ARG A 18 -7.07 -12.31 -6.71
C ARG A 18 -7.82 -12.56 -5.42
N PHE A 19 -8.58 -13.65 -5.37
CA PHE A 19 -9.22 -14.09 -4.14
C PHE A 19 -8.14 -14.47 -3.10
N TRP A 20 -7.87 -13.56 -2.17
CA TRP A 20 -6.83 -13.75 -1.17
C TRP A 20 -7.37 -14.50 0.06
N ASN A 21 -7.14 -15.81 0.08
CA ASN A 21 -7.46 -16.69 1.20
C ASN A 21 -6.33 -17.72 1.39
N PRO A 22 -5.14 -17.31 1.87
CA PRO A 22 -4.02 -18.22 2.04
C PRO A 22 -4.37 -19.33 3.03
N PRO A 23 -3.85 -20.56 2.83
CA PRO A 23 -4.02 -21.64 3.80
C PRO A 23 -3.38 -21.26 5.13
N LYS A 24 -3.77 -21.96 6.21
CA LYS A 24 -3.29 -21.65 7.58
C LYS A 24 -1.75 -21.63 7.68
N ALA A 25 -1.06 -22.47 6.92
CA ALA A 25 0.41 -22.54 6.90
C ALA A 25 1.08 -21.27 6.33
N ASP A 26 0.43 -20.59 5.39
CA ASP A 26 0.98 -19.41 4.70
C ASP A 26 0.42 -18.09 5.25
N LYS A 27 -0.53 -18.16 6.19
CA LYS A 27 -1.13 -17.00 6.82
C LYS A 27 -0.18 -16.45 7.88
N TYR A 28 0.18 -15.18 7.77
CA TYR A 28 0.99 -14.51 8.76
C TYR A 28 0.21 -14.30 10.06
N GLU A 29 0.80 -14.74 11.17
CA GLU A 29 0.33 -14.48 12.53
C GLU A 29 1.25 -13.47 13.20
N PHE A 30 0.71 -12.34 13.66
CA PHE A 30 1.46 -11.30 14.36
C PHE A 30 2.02 -11.85 15.68
N LYS A 31 3.32 -11.66 15.90
CA LYS A 31 4.04 -12.15 17.07
C LYS A 31 4.29 -11.05 18.09
N HIS A 32 4.29 -9.79 17.65
CA HIS A 32 4.70 -8.65 18.45
C HIS A 32 3.51 -7.70 18.73
N LYS A 33 3.49 -7.16 19.94
CA LYS A 33 2.51 -6.13 20.32
C LYS A 33 2.90 -4.81 19.67
N ARG A 34 1.90 -3.96 19.42
CA ARG A 34 2.14 -2.58 19.02
C ARG A 34 3.02 -1.87 20.06
N PRO A 35 4.01 -1.06 19.65
CA PRO A 35 4.76 -0.21 20.56
C PRO A 35 3.84 0.73 21.34
N SER A 36 4.28 1.15 22.53
CA SER A 36 3.60 2.22 23.24
C SER A 36 3.70 3.53 22.47
N LYS A 37 2.72 4.43 22.66
CA LYS A 37 2.75 5.76 22.05
C LYS A 37 4.03 6.49 22.50
N PRO A 38 4.89 6.93 21.59
CA PRO A 38 6.12 7.62 21.98
C PRO A 38 5.81 9.00 22.56
N GLY A 39 6.63 9.47 23.49
CA GLY A 39 6.49 10.83 24.06
C GLY A 39 6.72 11.94 23.03
N SER A 40 7.51 11.67 21.99
CA SER A 40 7.69 12.54 20.82
C SER A 40 7.86 11.66 19.57
N VAL A 41 7.21 12.06 18.47
CA VAL A 41 7.21 11.31 17.20
C VAL A 41 8.37 11.79 16.33
N ARG A 42 9.21 10.84 15.89
CA ARG A 42 10.26 11.06 14.90
C ARG A 42 9.97 10.14 13.72
N VAL A 43 9.44 10.74 12.66
CA VAL A 43 8.92 10.03 11.50
C VAL A 43 10.02 9.84 10.46
N TYR A 44 10.19 8.60 10.00
CA TYR A 44 10.86 8.27 8.75
C TYR A 44 9.78 8.00 7.69
N GLU A 45 9.61 8.91 6.74
CA GLU A 45 8.68 8.71 5.63
C GLU A 45 9.33 7.86 4.54
N ALA A 46 8.60 6.87 4.04
CA ALA A 46 9.15 5.87 3.14
C ALA A 46 8.15 5.35 2.10
N HIS A 47 8.70 4.98 0.95
CA HIS A 47 8.02 4.26 -0.12
C HIS A 47 8.79 2.97 -0.43
N VAL A 48 8.12 1.82 -0.29
CA VAL A 48 8.75 0.47 -0.39
C VAL A 48 9.40 0.26 -1.75
N GLY A 49 8.69 0.54 -2.84
CA GLY A 49 9.17 0.22 -4.19
C GLY A 49 10.46 0.92 -4.64
N ILE A 50 10.89 2.00 -3.97
CA ILE A 50 12.10 2.76 -4.32
C ILE A 50 13.19 2.64 -3.23
N SER A 51 13.05 1.69 -2.32
CA SER A 51 13.94 1.55 -1.16
C SER A 51 15.19 0.69 -1.43
N THR A 52 15.54 0.48 -2.69
CA THR A 52 16.72 -0.27 -3.13
C THR A 52 17.53 0.59 -4.12
N PRO A 53 18.87 0.48 -4.15
CA PRO A 53 19.68 1.13 -5.18
C PRO A 53 19.50 0.49 -6.56
N GLU A 54 18.90 -0.70 -6.65
CA GLU A 54 18.65 -1.38 -7.92
C GLU A 54 17.55 -0.69 -8.74
N GLN A 55 17.67 -0.70 -10.07
CA GLN A 55 16.70 -0.10 -10.98
C GLN A 55 15.45 -0.98 -11.18
N ARG A 56 14.82 -1.37 -10.08
CA ARG A 56 13.60 -2.17 -10.05
C ARG A 56 12.74 -1.81 -8.84
N VAL A 57 11.54 -2.35 -8.81
CA VAL A 57 10.67 -2.23 -7.64
C VAL A 57 11.20 -3.13 -6.51
N ALA A 58 11.47 -2.54 -5.35
CA ALA A 58 11.78 -3.28 -4.12
C ALA A 58 10.53 -3.92 -3.49
N THR A 59 10.76 -4.99 -2.75
CA THR A 59 9.71 -5.77 -2.07
C THR A 59 9.56 -5.38 -0.60
N TYR A 60 8.40 -5.73 0.00
CA TYR A 60 8.18 -5.60 1.43
C TYR A 60 9.24 -6.36 2.23
N LYS A 61 9.63 -7.57 1.82
CA LYS A 61 10.66 -8.36 2.51
C LYS A 61 12.02 -7.67 2.50
N GLU A 62 12.41 -7.09 1.37
CA GLU A 62 13.67 -6.33 1.28
C GLU A 62 13.63 -5.07 2.15
N PHE A 63 12.49 -4.36 2.19
CA PHE A 63 12.32 -3.23 3.10
C PHE A 63 12.45 -3.67 4.56
N THR A 64 11.78 -4.77 4.93
CA THR A 64 11.85 -5.36 6.27
C THR A 64 13.29 -5.68 6.68
N GLN A 65 14.04 -6.34 5.81
CA GLN A 65 15.39 -6.81 6.09
C GLN A 65 16.43 -5.68 6.06
N ASN A 66 16.32 -4.74 5.13
CA ASN A 66 17.39 -3.78 4.84
C ASN A 66 17.09 -2.37 5.40
N MET A 67 15.83 -1.94 5.38
CA MET A 67 15.46 -0.57 5.77
C MET A 67 15.09 -0.44 7.25
N LEU A 68 14.38 -1.41 7.84
CA LEU A 68 14.00 -1.32 9.25
C LEU A 68 15.21 -1.21 10.21
N PRO A 69 16.31 -1.98 10.05
CA PRO A 69 17.51 -1.80 10.87
C PRO A 69 18.08 -0.38 10.75
N ARG A 70 18.21 0.13 9.52
CA ARG A 70 18.72 1.48 9.27
C ARG A 70 17.85 2.56 9.92
N ILE A 71 16.53 2.45 9.81
CA ILE A 71 15.58 3.41 10.40
C ILE A 71 15.72 3.43 11.92
N LYS A 72 15.83 2.24 12.53
CA LYS A 72 16.06 2.09 13.97
C LYS A 72 17.40 2.71 14.41
N ASP A 73 18.48 2.41 13.70
CA ASP A 73 19.83 2.87 14.02
C ASP A 73 19.96 4.40 13.91
N LEU A 74 19.20 5.01 13.00
CA LEU A 74 19.08 6.48 12.89
C LEU A 74 18.24 7.12 14.01
N GLY A 75 17.59 6.33 14.88
CA GLY A 75 16.87 6.82 16.05
C GLY A 75 15.41 7.23 15.80
N TYR A 76 14.86 6.94 14.62
CA TYR A 76 13.43 7.13 14.33
C TYR A 76 12.58 6.12 15.10
N ASN A 77 11.37 6.52 15.46
CA ASN A 77 10.44 5.67 16.23
C ASN A 77 9.08 5.50 15.56
N THR A 78 8.89 6.10 14.38
CA THR A 78 7.67 5.98 13.59
C THR A 78 8.03 5.95 12.11
N ILE A 79 7.37 5.10 11.35
CA ILE A 79 7.45 5.06 9.88
C ILE A 79 6.12 5.58 9.33
N GLN A 80 6.18 6.54 8.40
CA GLN A 80 5.05 6.87 7.53
C GLN A 80 5.22 6.06 6.24
N LEU A 81 4.34 5.10 6.01
CA LEU A 81 4.44 4.19 4.87
C LEU A 81 3.47 4.62 3.77
N MET A 82 4.06 5.12 2.67
CA MET A 82 3.35 5.60 1.50
C MET A 82 3.05 4.48 0.50
N ALA A 83 2.13 4.75 -0.43
CA ALA A 83 1.84 3.89 -1.59
C ALA A 83 1.43 2.44 -1.27
N VAL A 84 0.89 2.18 -0.08
CA VAL A 84 0.43 0.84 0.31
C VAL A 84 -0.92 0.49 -0.30
N MET A 85 -1.85 1.44 -0.36
CA MET A 85 -3.13 1.24 -1.05
C MET A 85 -2.86 1.03 -2.54
N GLU A 86 -3.48 0.02 -3.14
CA GLU A 86 -3.16 -0.36 -4.51
C GLU A 86 -3.53 0.75 -5.51
N HIS A 87 -2.58 1.04 -6.38
CA HIS A 87 -2.63 2.12 -7.37
C HIS A 87 -2.04 1.61 -8.69
N ALA A 88 -2.78 1.69 -9.79
CA ALA A 88 -2.34 1.13 -11.06
C ALA A 88 -1.19 1.95 -11.68
N TYR A 89 -1.16 3.26 -11.46
CA TYR A 89 -0.12 4.14 -11.97
C TYR A 89 1.03 4.30 -10.97
N TYR A 90 2.14 3.59 -11.16
CA TYR A 90 3.26 3.59 -10.23
C TYR A 90 3.86 4.98 -9.97
N ALA A 91 3.93 5.84 -11.00
CA ALA A 91 4.43 7.20 -10.87
C ALA A 91 3.45 8.18 -10.19
N SER A 92 2.24 7.72 -9.81
CA SER A 92 1.36 8.49 -8.91
C SER A 92 1.88 8.55 -7.47
N PHE A 93 2.91 7.78 -7.13
CA PHE A 93 3.47 7.69 -5.79
C PHE A 93 2.44 7.24 -4.73
N GLY A 94 1.42 6.49 -5.17
CA GLY A 94 0.34 6.00 -4.31
C GLY A 94 -0.93 6.85 -4.30
N TYR A 95 -0.93 8.03 -4.93
CA TYR A 95 -2.05 8.96 -4.82
C TYR A 95 -3.23 8.66 -5.75
N GLN A 96 -3.02 7.89 -6.83
CA GLN A 96 -4.10 7.47 -7.72
C GLN A 96 -4.57 6.06 -7.35
N VAL A 97 -5.33 5.95 -6.25
CA VAL A 97 -5.77 4.67 -5.71
C VAL A 97 -6.87 4.03 -6.57
N ASN A 98 -6.69 2.75 -6.86
CA ASN A 98 -7.61 1.91 -7.62
C ASN A 98 -8.39 0.95 -6.71
N ASN A 99 -7.68 0.20 -5.85
CA ASN A 99 -8.27 -0.84 -5.01
C ASN A 99 -8.00 -0.56 -3.52
N PHE A 100 -8.93 0.14 -2.88
CA PHE A 100 -8.80 0.71 -1.52
C PHE A 100 -8.49 -0.29 -0.39
N PHE A 101 -8.80 -1.58 -0.59
CA PHE A 101 -8.60 -2.64 0.40
C PHE A 101 -7.44 -3.59 0.03
N ALA A 102 -6.81 -3.37 -1.12
CA ALA A 102 -5.69 -4.17 -1.57
C ALA A 102 -4.37 -3.51 -1.18
N ALA A 103 -3.48 -4.29 -0.55
CA ALA A 103 -2.09 -3.91 -0.42
C ALA A 103 -1.43 -3.99 -1.80
N SER A 104 -0.64 -2.98 -2.17
CA SER A 104 -0.07 -2.92 -3.53
C SER A 104 0.77 -4.14 -3.83
N SER A 105 0.40 -4.84 -4.90
CA SER A 105 0.95 -6.14 -5.25
C SER A 105 2.37 -6.08 -5.78
N ARG A 106 2.83 -4.89 -6.21
CA ARG A 106 4.17 -4.69 -6.75
C ARG A 106 5.27 -5.01 -5.74
N TYR A 107 4.98 -4.86 -4.46
CA TYR A 107 5.97 -5.08 -3.40
C TYR A 107 5.86 -6.48 -2.79
N GLY A 108 4.84 -7.26 -3.16
CA GLY A 108 4.60 -8.61 -2.66
C GLY A 108 3.18 -8.84 -2.14
N PRO A 109 2.88 -10.06 -1.66
CA PRO A 109 1.58 -10.42 -1.13
C PRO A 109 1.25 -9.69 0.19
N PRO A 110 -0.05 -9.61 0.58
CA PRO A 110 -0.47 -8.98 1.83
C PRO A 110 0.18 -9.54 3.10
N GLU A 111 0.65 -10.79 3.07
CA GLU A 111 1.34 -11.41 4.21
C GLU A 111 2.72 -10.79 4.46
N ASP A 112 3.42 -10.36 3.40
CA ASP A 112 4.73 -9.72 3.52
C ASP A 112 4.61 -8.31 4.13
N LEU A 113 3.51 -7.59 3.86
CA LEU A 113 3.20 -6.33 4.53
C LEU A 113 2.92 -6.54 6.03
N LYS A 114 2.23 -7.63 6.40
CA LYS A 114 2.01 -7.96 7.82
C LYS A 114 3.34 -8.23 8.52
N GLU A 115 4.23 -8.99 7.87
CA GLU A 115 5.58 -9.25 8.38
C GLU A 115 6.38 -7.96 8.57
N LEU A 116 6.35 -7.04 7.61
CA LEU A 116 7.00 -5.73 7.72
C LEU A 116 6.51 -4.98 8.97
N VAL A 117 5.20 -4.86 9.13
CA VAL A 117 4.60 -4.15 10.27
C VAL A 117 4.93 -4.83 11.60
N ASP A 118 4.84 -6.16 11.68
CA ASP A 118 5.17 -6.90 12.91
C ASP A 118 6.66 -6.79 13.27
N THR A 119 7.55 -6.81 12.28
CA THR A 119 9.00 -6.64 12.47
C THR A 119 9.33 -5.22 12.92
N ALA A 120 8.67 -4.20 12.35
CA ALA A 120 8.81 -2.83 12.83
C ALA A 120 8.35 -2.70 14.30
N HIS A 121 7.23 -3.33 14.66
CA HIS A 121 6.75 -3.37 16.05
C HIS A 121 7.74 -4.09 16.99
N ALA A 122 8.35 -5.20 16.57
CA ALA A 122 9.40 -5.89 17.32
C ALA A 122 10.60 -4.98 17.62
N MET A 123 10.85 -4.01 16.73
CA MET A 123 11.91 -3.01 16.85
C MET A 123 11.50 -1.77 17.65
N GLY A 124 10.26 -1.72 18.15
CA GLY A 124 9.72 -0.56 18.89
C GLY A 124 9.28 0.59 17.99
N ILE A 125 9.13 0.36 16.68
CA ILE A 125 8.78 1.37 15.69
C ILE A 125 7.29 1.28 15.38
N SER A 126 6.58 2.40 15.51
CA SER A 126 5.18 2.50 15.08
C SER A 126 5.10 2.65 13.57
N VAL A 127 4.08 2.09 12.92
CA VAL A 127 3.88 2.23 11.47
C VAL A 127 2.55 2.93 11.21
N LEU A 128 2.59 4.03 10.46
CA LEU A 128 1.45 4.79 9.98
C LEU A 128 1.25 4.49 8.50
N LEU A 129 -0.01 4.52 8.06
CA LEU A 129 -0.42 4.32 6.69
C LEU A 129 -0.79 5.68 6.08
N ASP A 130 -0.32 5.95 4.87
CA ASP A 130 -0.86 7.05 4.07
C ASP A 130 -2.25 6.66 3.54
N VAL A 131 -3.28 7.37 4.01
CA VAL A 131 -4.69 7.08 3.69
C VAL A 131 -5.18 8.08 2.65
N VAL A 132 -5.37 7.62 1.42
CA VAL A 132 -5.87 8.44 0.32
C VAL A 132 -7.37 8.25 0.19
N HIS A 133 -8.13 9.05 0.94
CA HIS A 133 -9.60 9.17 0.81
C HIS A 133 -10.03 10.55 0.29
N SER A 134 -9.09 11.34 -0.24
CA SER A 134 -9.38 12.64 -0.84
C SER A 134 -9.97 12.54 -2.24
N HIS A 135 -9.61 11.48 -2.98
CA HIS A 135 -10.09 11.16 -4.33
C HIS A 135 -9.82 9.68 -4.65
N ALA A 136 -10.18 9.24 -5.85
CA ALA A 136 -9.85 7.93 -6.40
C ALA A 136 -9.37 8.07 -7.84
N SER A 137 -8.68 7.04 -8.35
CA SER A 137 -8.31 6.96 -9.77
C SER A 137 -9.54 6.98 -10.67
N LYS A 138 -9.43 7.66 -11.82
CA LYS A 138 -10.46 7.71 -12.87
C LYS A 138 -10.53 6.40 -13.69
N ASN A 139 -9.67 5.42 -13.41
CA ASN A 139 -9.69 4.15 -14.12
C ASN A 139 -11.00 3.38 -13.89
N VAL A 140 -11.63 2.96 -14.98
CA VAL A 140 -12.88 2.18 -14.97
C VAL A 140 -12.62 0.68 -14.92
N LEU A 141 -11.58 0.17 -15.60
CA LEU A 141 -11.35 -1.27 -15.73
C LEU A 141 -10.80 -1.95 -14.47
N ASP A 142 -10.04 -1.21 -13.66
CA ASP A 142 -9.30 -1.75 -12.51
C ASP A 142 -9.44 -0.88 -11.25
N GLY A 143 -10.36 0.07 -11.26
CA GLY A 143 -10.67 0.99 -10.16
C GLY A 143 -12.15 0.94 -9.75
N ILE A 144 -12.57 1.93 -8.96
CA ILE A 144 -13.97 2.08 -8.51
C ILE A 144 -14.76 3.11 -9.33
N ASN A 145 -14.14 3.74 -10.33
CA ASN A 145 -14.84 4.70 -11.20
C ASN A 145 -15.86 3.97 -12.08
N GLU A 146 -17.02 4.58 -12.26
CA GLU A 146 -18.14 4.00 -13.02
C GLU A 146 -18.49 2.56 -12.61
N PHE A 147 -18.44 2.28 -11.30
CA PHE A 147 -18.57 0.92 -10.75
C PHE A 147 -19.83 0.17 -11.20
N ASP A 148 -20.96 0.87 -11.35
CA ASP A 148 -22.22 0.34 -11.88
C ASP A 148 -22.57 0.86 -13.29
N GLY A 149 -21.57 1.45 -13.97
CA GLY A 149 -21.73 2.10 -15.28
C GLY A 149 -22.23 3.54 -15.22
N THR A 150 -22.43 4.12 -14.03
CA THR A 150 -22.84 5.51 -13.87
C THR A 150 -21.72 6.40 -13.32
N ASP A 151 -21.76 7.71 -13.59
CA ASP A 151 -20.75 8.67 -13.12
C ASP A 151 -20.92 9.08 -11.64
N HIS A 152 -21.91 8.50 -10.96
CA HIS A 152 -22.30 8.80 -9.59
C HIS A 152 -22.50 7.50 -8.83
N GLN A 153 -22.33 7.50 -7.51
CA GLN A 153 -22.53 6.39 -6.54
C GLN A 153 -21.45 6.54 -5.46
N TYR A 154 -20.23 6.05 -5.68
CA TYR A 154 -19.07 6.43 -4.86
C TYR A 154 -18.67 7.89 -5.06
N PHE A 155 -19.03 8.49 -6.21
CA PHE A 155 -18.70 9.87 -6.57
C PHE A 155 -19.97 10.72 -6.73
N HIS A 156 -19.76 12.04 -6.76
CA HIS A 156 -20.77 12.99 -7.21
C HIS A 156 -20.86 12.98 -8.75
N GLY A 157 -22.05 13.18 -9.30
CA GLY A 157 -22.21 13.32 -10.75
C GLY A 157 -21.73 14.66 -11.30
N GLY A 158 -21.41 14.70 -12.60
CA GLY A 158 -21.01 15.91 -13.32
C GLY A 158 -19.69 16.53 -12.84
N GLY A 159 -19.56 17.85 -12.98
CA GLY A 159 -18.31 18.57 -12.65
C GLY A 159 -17.89 18.46 -11.18
N LYS A 160 -18.84 18.31 -10.25
CA LYS A 160 -18.55 18.16 -8.82
C LYS A 160 -17.81 16.86 -8.49
N GLY A 161 -17.97 15.82 -9.32
CA GLY A 161 -17.29 14.53 -9.16
C GLY A 161 -15.84 14.51 -9.63
N ARG A 162 -15.35 15.61 -10.21
CA ARG A 162 -14.04 15.65 -10.86
C ARG A 162 -13.13 16.61 -10.13
N HIS A 163 -11.94 16.12 -9.80
CA HIS A 163 -10.83 16.97 -9.42
C HIS A 163 -10.12 17.37 -10.73
N ASP A 164 -9.98 18.68 -10.98
CA ASP A 164 -9.39 19.14 -12.26
C ASP A 164 -7.86 19.07 -12.25
N GLN A 165 -7.25 19.20 -11.07
CA GLN A 165 -5.79 19.14 -10.94
C GLN A 165 -5.25 17.71 -10.91
N TRP A 166 -6.06 16.73 -10.51
CA TRP A 166 -5.66 15.33 -10.25
C TRP A 166 -6.64 14.34 -10.91
#